data_AF-A0A9D1LWM4-F1
#
_entry.id   AF-A0A9D1LWM4-F1
#
_cell.length_a   1.000
_cell.length_b   1.000
_cell.length_c   1.000
_cell.angle_alpha   90.00
_cell.angle_beta   90.00
_cell.angle_gamma   90.00
#
_symmetry.space_group_name_H-M   'P 1'
#
loop_
_entity.id
_entity.type
_entity.pdbx_description
1 polymer ?
#
loop_
_entity_poly.entity_id
_entity_poly.type
_entity_poly.pdbx_seq_one_letter_code
_entity_poly.pdbx_strand_id
1 'polypeptide(L)'
;MLESKAKPKTGTLYIKSLDSTITIEGPTASMAKESQDMENGDAYIVYSCVADPCLKSKELQEAFGCADPMEIVDMVFEPGEIPLIAVECLKLAGYIDGVKAVDELKN
;
A
#
# COMPACT_ATOMS: atom_id res chain seq x y z
N MET A 1 8.86 -20.51 14.17
CA MET A 1 8.42 -19.16 13.76
C MET A 1 9.43 -18.63 12.76
N LEU A 2 9.18 -18.85 11.46
CA LEU A 2 10.02 -18.32 10.39
C LEU A 2 9.50 -16.95 10.00
N GLU A 3 9.83 -15.94 10.79
CA GLU A 3 9.86 -14.57 10.27
C GLU A 3 11.14 -14.46 9.44
N SER A 4 11.09 -15.01 8.22
CA SER A 4 12.12 -14.76 7.22
C SER A 4 12.17 -13.26 7.01
N LYS A 5 13.27 -12.63 7.43
CA LYS A 5 13.66 -11.26 7.08
C LYS A 5 13.94 -11.15 5.58
N ALA A 6 12.96 -11.48 4.74
CA ALA A 6 12.96 -11.06 3.36
C ALA A 6 12.80 -9.55 3.36
N LYS A 7 13.71 -8.82 2.70
CA LYS A 7 13.49 -7.39 2.44
C LYS A 7 12.10 -7.23 1.82
N PRO A 8 11.30 -6.25 2.26
CA PRO A 8 9.99 -6.02 1.67
C PRO A 8 10.18 -5.81 0.16
N LYS A 9 9.35 -6.50 -0.62
CA LYS A 9 9.35 -6.31 -2.08
C LYS A 9 8.85 -4.90 -2.35
N THR A 10 9.57 -4.16 -3.18
CA THR A 10 9.20 -2.81 -3.55
C THR A 10 8.71 -2.76 -4.99
N GLY A 11 7.87 -1.78 -5.30
CA GLY A 11 7.34 -1.53 -6.63
C GLY A 11 7.20 -0.04 -6.87
N THR A 12 7.23 0.38 -8.13
CA THR A 12 6.98 1.76 -8.53
C THR A 12 5.67 1.82 -9.29
N LEU A 13 4.75 2.68 -8.84
CA LEU A 13 3.46 2.91 -9.47
C LEU A 13 3.43 4.31 -10.06
N TYR A 14 2.83 4.46 -11.23
CA TYR A 14 2.51 5.76 -11.81
C TYR A 14 1.09 6.15 -11.39
N ILE A 15 0.95 7.33 -10.81
CA ILE A 15 -0.31 7.89 -10.32
C ILE A 15 -0.73 8.99 -11.27
N LYS A 16 -1.87 8.78 -11.94
CA LYS A 16 -2.32 9.65 -13.02
C LYS A 16 -2.78 11.02 -12.50
N SER A 17 -3.45 11.07 -11.34
CA SER A 17 -3.89 12.33 -10.73
C SER A 17 -2.73 13.27 -10.41
N LEU A 18 -1.58 12.70 -10.01
CA LEU A 18 -0.38 13.44 -9.64
C LEU A 18 0.60 13.65 -10.81
N ASP A 19 0.35 13.02 -11.97
CA ASP A 19 1.31 12.89 -13.09
C ASP A 19 2.72 12.51 -12.62
N SER A 20 2.79 11.63 -11.62
CA SER A 20 4.02 11.32 -10.91
C SER A 20 4.07 9.85 -10.50
N THR A 21 5.24 9.40 -10.05
CA THR A 21 5.44 8.03 -9.59
C THR A 21 5.63 7.97 -8.08
N ILE A 22 5.10 6.93 -7.46
CA ILE A 22 5.33 6.59 -6.06
C ILE A 22 6.05 5.26 -5.93
N THR A 23 6.82 5.10 -4.87
CA THR A 23 7.41 3.82 -4.47
C THR A 23 6.59 3.21 -3.34
N ILE A 24 6.14 1.98 -3.55
CA ILE A 24 5.40 1.19 -2.57
C ILE A 24 6.21 -0.02 -2.11
N GLU A 25 5.89 -0.52 -0.93
CA GLU A 25 6.46 -1.74 -0.37
C GLU A 25 5.35 -2.72 0.03
N GLY A 26 5.64 -4.02 -0.08
CA GLY A 26 4.72 -5.04 0.39
C GLY A 26 4.48 -4.94 1.91
N PRO A 27 3.23 -4.99 2.39
CA PRO A 27 2.91 -4.97 3.81
C PRO A 27 3.44 -6.21 4.52
N THR A 28 3.62 -6.11 5.83
CA THR A 28 3.84 -7.28 6.68
C THR A 28 2.55 -8.06 6.87
N ALA A 29 2.67 -9.32 7.32
CA ALA A 29 1.48 -10.14 7.59
C ALA A 29 0.57 -9.56 8.69
N SER A 30 1.15 -8.89 9.69
CA SER A 30 0.38 -8.20 10.72
C SER A 30 -0.40 -7.02 10.14
N MET A 31 0.25 -6.19 9.32
CA MET A 31 -0.41 -5.05 8.68
C MET A 31 -1.55 -5.47 7.77
N ALA A 32 -1.34 -6.52 6.96
CA ALA A 32 -2.38 -7.06 6.09
C ALA A 32 -3.57 -7.64 6.87
N LYS A 33 -3.32 -8.21 8.05
CA LYS A 33 -4.40 -8.68 8.92
C LYS A 33 -5.15 -7.50 9.56
N GLU A 34 -4.42 -6.56 10.12
CA GLU A 34 -4.98 -5.35 10.75
C GLU A 34 -5.86 -4.57 9.77
N SER A 35 -5.44 -4.43 8.51
CA SER A 35 -6.25 -3.74 7.50
C SER A 35 -7.59 -4.42 7.24
N GLN A 36 -7.69 -5.75 7.37
CA GLN A 36 -8.96 -6.46 7.18
C GLN A 36 -9.95 -6.25 8.32
N ASP A 37 -9.45 -5.94 9.52
CA ASP A 37 -10.27 -5.69 10.70
C ASP A 37 -10.71 -4.20 10.81
N MET A 38 -10.15 -3.32 9.97
CA MET A 38 -10.44 -1.88 9.94
C MET A 38 -11.46 -1.52 8.85
N GLU A 39 -12.32 -0.53 9.13
CA GLU A 39 -13.26 0.01 8.13
C GLU A 39 -12.52 0.67 6.94
N ASN A 40 -11.45 1.42 7.22
CA ASN A 40 -10.60 2.06 6.21
C ASN A 40 -9.26 1.31 6.03
N GLY A 41 -9.33 0.00 5.87
CA GLY A 41 -8.16 -0.86 5.69
C GLY A 41 -7.23 -0.45 4.54
N ASP A 42 -7.79 -0.03 3.42
CA ASP A 42 -7.01 0.37 2.24
C ASP A 42 -6.17 1.62 2.52
N ALA A 43 -6.76 2.63 3.17
CA ALA A 43 -6.04 3.85 3.54
C ALA A 43 -4.89 3.55 4.52
N TYR A 44 -5.11 2.63 5.47
CA TYR A 44 -4.06 2.17 6.38
C TYR A 44 -2.89 1.51 5.65
N ILE A 45 -3.18 0.65 4.67
CA ILE A 45 -2.16 0.01 3.82
C ILE A 45 -1.40 1.07 3.04
N VAL A 46 -2.07 1.99 2.35
CA VAL A 46 -1.41 3.05 1.56
C VAL A 46 -0.55 3.93 2.45
N TYR A 47 -1.08 4.45 3.56
CA TYR A 47 -0.34 5.25 4.53
C TYR A 47 0.93 4.55 5.02
N SER A 48 0.85 3.23 5.20
CA SER A 48 1.93 2.46 5.78
C SER A 48 2.96 1.94 4.79
N CYS A 49 2.54 1.67 3.55
CA CYS A 49 3.33 1.00 2.51
C CYS A 49 3.90 1.94 1.45
N VAL A 50 3.43 3.18 1.34
CA VAL A 50 4.09 4.17 0.46
C VAL A 50 5.40 4.61 1.11
N ALA A 51 6.52 4.22 0.49
CA ALA A 51 7.87 4.58 0.94
C ALA A 51 8.33 5.94 0.39
N ASP A 52 7.92 6.27 -0.84
CA ASP A 52 8.26 7.54 -1.49
C ASP A 52 7.09 8.06 -2.34
N PRO A 53 6.55 9.26 -2.09
CA PRO A 53 6.92 10.15 -0.98
C PRO A 53 6.52 9.57 0.38
N CYS A 54 7.34 9.77 1.41
CA CYS A 54 7.03 9.27 2.75
C CYS A 54 5.85 10.02 3.37
N LEU A 55 4.66 9.42 3.36
CA LEU A 55 3.42 9.99 3.90
C LEU A 55 3.45 10.21 5.43
N LYS A 56 4.40 9.56 6.11
CA LYS A 56 4.68 9.72 7.53
C LYS A 56 5.60 10.91 7.81
N SER A 57 6.11 11.58 6.78
CA SER A 57 6.97 12.74 6.94
C SER A 57 6.18 13.90 7.52
N LYS A 58 6.70 14.47 8.62
CA LYS A 58 6.12 15.66 9.25
C LYS A 58 6.05 16.84 8.28
N GLU A 59 7.05 16.99 7.41
CA GLU A 59 7.08 18.06 6.42
C GLU A 59 5.91 17.96 5.45
N LEU A 60 5.55 16.74 5.03
CA LEU A 60 4.42 16.51 4.13
C LEU A 60 3.10 16.73 4.87
N GLN A 61 2.97 16.23 6.10
CA GLN A 61 1.77 16.45 6.93
C GLN A 61 1.55 17.94 7.24
N GLU A 62 2.60 18.70 7.53
CA GLU A 62 2.54 20.15 7.76
C GLU A 62 2.19 20.91 6.47
N ALA A 63 2.75 20.50 5.33
CA ALA A 63 2.44 21.11 4.03
C ALA A 63 0.97 20.91 3.62
N PHE A 64 0.38 19.76 3.95
CA PHE A 64 -1.03 19.45 3.68
C PHE A 64 -1.98 19.90 4.80
N GLY A 65 -1.45 20.28 5.97
CA GLY A 65 -2.25 20.76 7.11
C GLY A 65 -3.13 19.68 7.74
N CYS A 66 -2.73 18.40 7.67
CA CYS A 66 -3.54 17.28 8.15
C CYS A 66 -3.73 17.32 9.67
N ALA A 67 -4.97 17.12 10.13
CA ALA A 67 -5.26 16.98 11.57
C ALA A 67 -5.01 15.55 12.04
N ASP A 68 -5.31 14.56 11.18
CA ASP A 68 -5.00 13.15 11.38
C ASP A 68 -4.00 12.67 10.32
N PRO A 69 -2.92 11.96 10.70
CA PRO A 69 -1.95 11.40 9.75
C PRO A 69 -2.54 10.54 8.64
N MET A 70 -3.67 9.86 8.85
CA MET A 70 -4.29 9.04 7.79
C MET A 70 -5.06 9.86 6.75
N GLU A 71 -5.54 11.06 7.08
CA GLU A 71 -6.23 11.94 6.12
C GLU A 71 -5.34 12.34 4.96
N ILE A 72 -4.02 12.32 5.14
CA ILE A 72 -3.05 12.61 4.07
C ILE A 72 -3.25 11.72 2.85
N VAL A 73 -3.73 10.49 3.05
CA VAL A 73 -3.99 9.54 1.96
C VAL A 73 -5.12 10.05 1.09
N ASP A 74 -6.22 10.50 1.71
CA ASP A 74 -7.39 11.05 1.01
C ASP A 74 -7.12 12.45 0.42
N MET A 75 -6.10 13.16 0.92
CA MET A 75 -5.67 14.45 0.36
C MET A 75 -4.71 14.32 -0.82
N VAL A 76 -3.88 13.27 -0.84
CA VAL A 76 -2.85 13.05 -1.88
C VAL A 76 -3.40 12.22 -3.03
N PHE A 77 -4.26 11.25 -2.75
CA PHE A 77 -4.77 10.31 -3.75
C PHE A 77 -6.28 10.43 -3.92
N GLU A 78 -6.75 10.16 -5.13
CA GLU A 78 -8.19 10.11 -5.40
C GLU A 78 -8.83 8.87 -4.74
N PRO A 79 -10.12 8.91 -4.36
CA PRO A 79 -10.80 7.78 -3.69
C PRO A 79 -10.74 6.46 -4.45
N GLY A 80 -10.63 6.51 -5.80
CA GLY A 80 -10.47 5.31 -6.63
C GLY A 80 -9.02 4.81 -6.74
N GLU A 81 -8.04 5.66 -6.46
CA GLU A 81 -6.61 5.30 -6.52
C GLU A 81 -6.17 4.57 -5.25
N ILE A 82 -6.68 4.97 -4.08
CA ILE A 82 -6.38 4.36 -2.78
C ILE A 82 -6.53 2.83 -2.78
N PRO A 83 -7.70 2.25 -3.15
CA PRO A 83 -7.86 0.80 -3.17
C PRO A 83 -6.96 0.12 -4.21
N LEU A 84 -6.67 0.78 -5.34
CA LEU A 84 -5.76 0.23 -6.36
C LEU A 84 -4.32 0.14 -5.86
N ILE A 85 -3.84 1.19 -5.19
CA ILE A 85 -2.51 1.20 -4.58
C ILE A 85 -2.43 0.13 -3.48
N ALA A 86 -3.46 0.01 -2.64
CA ALA A 86 -3.52 -1.01 -1.59
C ALA A 86 -3.45 -2.45 -2.16
N VAL A 87 -4.16 -2.71 -3.26
CA VAL A 87 -4.11 -4.00 -3.97
C VAL A 87 -2.71 -4.29 -4.50
N GLU A 88 -2.04 -3.31 -5.11
CA GLU A 88 -0.66 -3.49 -5.60
C GLU A 88 0.34 -3.75 -4.45
N CYS A 89 0.17 -3.09 -3.29
CA CYS A 89 0.94 -3.39 -2.09
C CYS A 89 0.73 -4.85 -1.64
N LEU A 90 -0.52 -5.29 -1.53
CA LEU A 90 -0.87 -6.67 -1.15
C LEU A 90 -0.35 -7.71 -2.15
N LYS A 91 -0.37 -7.38 -3.45
CA LYS A 91 0.17 -8.20 -4.53
C LYS A 91 1.68 -8.39 -4.38
N LEU A 92 2.44 -7.34 -4.05
CA LEU A 92 3.87 -7.47 -3.76
C LEU A 92 4.13 -8.43 -2.60
N ALA A 93 3.30 -8.38 -1.56
CA ALA A 93 3.39 -9.30 -0.42
C ALA A 93 2.86 -10.72 -0.72
N GLY A 94 2.28 -10.97 -1.90
CA GLY A 94 1.83 -12.29 -2.34
C GLY A 94 0.41 -12.67 -1.92
N TYR A 95 -0.39 -11.70 -1.46
CA TYR A 95 -1.76 -11.95 -0.99
C TYR A 95 -2.78 -12.10 -2.12
N ILE A 96 -2.46 -11.63 -3.35
CA ILE A 96 -3.38 -11.64 -4.49
C ILE A 96 -3.04 -12.76 -5.48
N ASP A 97 -1.81 -12.80 -5.98
CA ASP A 97 -1.40 -13.72 -7.06
C ASP A 97 -0.57 -14.92 -6.56
N GLY A 98 -0.54 -15.15 -5.25
CA GLY A 98 0.29 -16.19 -4.61
C GLY A 98 -0.25 -17.62 -4.76
N VAL A 99 -1.51 -17.78 -5.15
CA VAL A 99 -2.19 -19.09 -5.29
C VAL A 99 -2.88 -19.16 -6.66
N LYS A 100 -2.62 -20.23 -7.42
CA LYS A 100 -3.25 -20.50 -8.72
C LYS A 100 -3.81 -21.91 -8.73
N ALA A 101 -4.90 -22.13 -9.47
CA ALA A 101 -5.44 -23.47 -9.61
C ALA A 101 -4.46 -24.32 -10.45
N VAL A 102 -4.21 -25.57 -10.03
CA VAL A 102 -3.26 -26.46 -10.71
C VAL A 102 -3.67 -26.71 -12.17
N ASP A 103 -4.95 -26.63 -12.48
CA ASP A 103 -5.46 -26.80 -13.84
C ASP A 103 -5.16 -25.60 -14.75
N GLU A 104 -4.90 -24.41 -14.20
CA GLU A 104 -4.49 -23.21 -14.96
C GLU A 104 -3.00 -23.24 -15.35
N LEU A 105 -2.20 -24.13 -14.75
CA LEU A 105 -0.76 -24.28 -15.02
C LEU A 105 -0.45 -25.23 -16.19
N LYS A 106 -1.46 -25.85 -16.80
CA LYS A 106 -1.31 -26.91 -17.82
C LYS A 106 -1.59 -26.47 -19.26
N ASN A 107 -1.52 -25.17 -19.56
CA ASN A 107 -1.68 -24.63 -20.92
C ASN A 107 -0.35 -24.25 -21.55
#